data_AF-A0A5C8UA40-F1
#
_entry.id   AF-A0A5C8UA40-F1
#
_cell.length_a   1.000
_cell.length_b   1.000
_cell.length_c   1.000
_cell.angle_alpha   90.00
_cell.angle_beta   90.00
_cell.angle_gamma   90.00
#
_symmetry.space_group_name_H-M   'P 1'
#
loop_
_entity.id
_entity.type
_entity.pdbx_description
1 polymer ?
#
loop_
_entity_poly.entity_id
_entity_poly.type
_entity_poly.pdbx_seq_one_letter_code
_entity_poly.pdbx_strand_id
1 'polypeptide(L)'
;MSTKKNEAAPFRVEASRADLLRAVSRAGTAVERRNTIPILSFVELAMGFGTLAVTGTNLDAEMRVEIEATGEGAACLPAHRFRDLLRALPSDRVVLTGDADGVVTLAADATEATYGSLPSADFPRLAADNKLWSITFPDGVFAYLIGGASDAMSTEETRYYLNGVCLEVKDGVAIATATDGHRLVSRTSNLAGAIADIAPVIIPRDSVRLAMAQIGRGESVLTGYGLTVGPLNMALIAAVPASSDALRHAAALCAGNRHRARGRPGPATAHVDSDLDAARLSAAALVRGMRHRRRLRRE
;
A
#
# COMPACT_ATOMS: atom_id res chain seq x y z
N MET A 1 -22.46 -4.64 -41.51
CA MET A 1 -21.89 -4.03 -40.28
C MET A 1 -20.64 -4.82 -39.94
N SER A 2 -19.48 -4.19 -40.10
CA SER A 2 -18.16 -4.80 -39.99
C SER A 2 -17.89 -5.16 -38.51
N THR A 3 -17.73 -6.44 -38.24
CA THR A 3 -17.17 -6.97 -36.99
C THR A 3 -15.70 -6.55 -36.94
N LYS A 4 -15.38 -5.53 -36.13
CA LYS A 4 -14.00 -5.27 -35.74
C LYS A 4 -13.55 -6.46 -34.91
N LYS A 5 -12.89 -7.42 -35.57
CA LYS A 5 -12.11 -8.47 -34.91
C LYS A 5 -11.07 -7.74 -34.08
N ASN A 6 -11.19 -7.85 -32.76
CA ASN A 6 -10.30 -7.20 -31.81
C ASN A 6 -8.93 -7.84 -32.00
N GLU A 7 -8.02 -7.15 -32.69
CA GLU A 7 -6.64 -7.57 -32.87
C GLU A 7 -5.94 -7.32 -31.53
N ALA A 8 -6.23 -8.17 -30.55
CA ALA A 8 -5.51 -8.20 -29.29
C ALA A 8 -4.05 -8.53 -29.61
N ALA A 9 -3.13 -7.65 -29.23
CA ALA A 9 -1.70 -7.91 -29.36
C ALA A 9 -1.40 -9.30 -28.77
N PRO A 10 -0.59 -10.14 -29.45
CA PRO A 10 -0.32 -11.48 -28.96
C PRO A 10 0.34 -11.37 -27.59
N PHE A 11 -0.33 -11.88 -26.55
CA PHE A 11 0.27 -12.02 -25.24
C PHE A 11 1.12 -13.29 -25.25
N ARG A 12 2.43 -13.17 -25.06
CA ARG A 12 3.29 -14.34 -24.87
C ARG A 12 4.35 -13.99 -23.85
N VAL A 13 4.46 -14.77 -22.79
CA VAL A 13 5.43 -14.54 -21.70
C VAL A 13 6.12 -15.83 -21.35
N GLU A 14 7.42 -15.76 -21.13
CA GLU A 14 8.22 -16.85 -20.61
C GLU A 14 9.03 -16.38 -19.40
N ALA A 15 8.87 -17.07 -18.28
CA ALA A 15 9.52 -16.73 -17.01
C ALA A 15 9.84 -17.98 -16.19
N SER A 16 10.72 -17.80 -15.20
CA SER A 16 10.94 -18.79 -14.15
C SER A 16 9.67 -18.98 -13.31
N ARG A 17 9.29 -20.23 -13.04
CA ARG A 17 8.17 -20.56 -12.13
C ARG A 17 8.37 -19.92 -10.77
N ALA A 18 9.60 -19.96 -10.24
CA ALA A 18 9.91 -19.43 -8.91
C ALA A 18 9.70 -17.92 -8.84
N ASP A 19 10.14 -17.18 -9.85
CA ASP A 19 9.97 -15.73 -9.93
C ASP A 19 8.51 -15.34 -10.13
N LEU A 20 7.82 -16.03 -11.04
CA LEU A 20 6.40 -15.79 -11.31
C LEU A 20 5.54 -16.11 -10.09
N LEU A 21 5.79 -17.24 -9.40
CA LEU A 21 5.10 -17.59 -8.15
C LEU A 21 5.34 -16.54 -7.07
N ARG A 22 6.57 -16.04 -6.93
CA ARG A 22 6.89 -14.96 -5.98
C ARG A 22 6.12 -13.69 -6.32
N ALA A 23 6.16 -13.25 -7.57
CA ALA A 23 5.49 -12.03 -8.01
C ALA A 23 3.98 -12.10 -7.84
N VAL A 24 3.33 -13.17 -8.32
CA VAL A 24 1.89 -13.40 -8.19
C VAL A 24 1.47 -13.56 -6.73
N SER A 25 2.28 -14.23 -5.90
CA SER A 25 1.99 -14.37 -4.47
C SER A 25 2.01 -13.03 -3.75
N ARG A 26 2.96 -12.15 -4.08
CA ARG A 26 3.07 -10.80 -3.51
C ARG A 26 1.95 -9.90 -4.02
N ALA A 27 1.81 -9.74 -5.34
CA ALA A 27 0.75 -8.94 -5.96
C ALA A 27 -0.65 -9.37 -5.49
N GLY A 28 -0.89 -10.68 -5.40
CA GLY A 28 -2.15 -11.25 -4.93
C GLY A 28 -2.47 -10.99 -3.45
N THR A 29 -1.60 -10.36 -2.66
CA THR A 29 -1.93 -9.91 -1.29
C THR A 29 -2.83 -8.67 -1.30
N ALA A 30 -2.78 -7.85 -2.35
CA ALA A 30 -3.66 -6.71 -2.56
C ALA A 30 -5.00 -7.10 -3.20
N VAL A 31 -5.17 -8.37 -3.59
CA VAL A 31 -6.40 -8.90 -4.19
C VAL A 31 -7.29 -9.50 -3.11
N GLU A 32 -8.50 -8.97 -2.99
CA GLU A 32 -9.51 -9.52 -2.07
C GLU A 32 -10.14 -10.80 -2.62
N ARG A 33 -10.58 -11.68 -1.71
CA ARG A 33 -11.20 -12.96 -2.10
C ARG A 33 -12.60 -12.82 -2.68
N ARG A 34 -13.31 -11.74 -2.34
CA ARG A 34 -14.71 -11.52 -2.75
C ARG A 34 -14.83 -10.10 -3.26
N ASN A 35 -14.94 -9.96 -4.58
CA ASN A 35 -15.13 -8.67 -5.23
C ASN A 35 -16.47 -8.68 -5.97
N THR A 36 -17.18 -7.56 -5.91
CA THR A 36 -18.34 -7.29 -6.77
C THR A 36 -17.93 -6.92 -8.19
N ILE A 37 -16.73 -6.35 -8.35
CA ILE A 37 -16.11 -6.01 -9.64
C ILE A 37 -15.18 -7.17 -10.04
N PRO A 38 -15.50 -7.96 -11.09
CA PRO A 38 -14.78 -9.20 -11.39
C PRO A 38 -13.27 -9.04 -11.62
N ILE A 39 -12.84 -8.00 -12.34
CA ILE A 39 -11.42 -7.78 -12.68
C ILE A 39 -10.52 -7.56 -11.45
N LEU A 40 -11.07 -7.11 -10.32
CA LEU A 40 -10.32 -6.96 -9.07
C LEU A 40 -9.97 -8.30 -8.40
N SER A 41 -10.49 -9.43 -8.92
CA SER A 41 -10.09 -10.78 -8.49
C SER A 41 -8.92 -11.34 -9.31
N PHE A 42 -8.38 -10.53 -10.22
CA PHE A 42 -7.30 -10.87 -11.14
C PHE A 42 -6.01 -10.15 -10.74
N VAL A 43 -4.89 -10.68 -11.21
CA VAL A 43 -3.63 -9.93 -11.32
C VAL A 43 -3.39 -9.58 -12.78
N GLU A 44 -2.92 -8.38 -13.04
CA GLU A 44 -2.41 -7.97 -14.35
C GLU A 44 -0.97 -8.46 -14.51
N LEU A 45 -0.67 -9.04 -15.67
CA LEU A 45 0.65 -9.39 -16.16
C LEU A 45 0.92 -8.49 -17.36
N ALA A 46 1.94 -7.62 -17.29
CA ALA A 46 2.27 -6.69 -18.38
C ALA A 46 3.78 -6.72 -18.66
N MET A 47 4.16 -7.08 -19.89
CA MET A 47 5.54 -7.06 -20.33
C MET A 47 5.99 -5.64 -20.70
N GLY A 48 7.20 -5.28 -20.29
CA GLY A 48 7.86 -4.04 -20.70
C GLY A 48 9.37 -4.11 -20.47
N PHE A 49 10.16 -3.71 -21.47
CA PHE A 49 11.61 -3.55 -21.35
C PHE A 49 12.36 -4.76 -20.75
N GLY A 50 11.99 -5.99 -21.14
CA GLY A 50 12.63 -7.22 -20.63
C GLY A 50 12.21 -7.63 -19.22
N THR A 51 11.17 -6.99 -18.66
CA THR A 51 10.60 -7.33 -17.36
C THR A 51 9.10 -7.62 -17.49
N LEU A 52 8.61 -8.54 -16.68
CA LEU A 52 7.19 -8.75 -16.46
C LEU A 52 6.79 -8.04 -15.17
N ALA A 53 5.85 -7.12 -15.29
CA ALA A 53 5.19 -6.55 -14.13
C ALA A 53 3.93 -7.33 -13.78
N VAL A 54 3.82 -7.70 -12.50
CA VAL A 54 2.64 -8.35 -11.92
C VAL A 54 1.98 -7.38 -10.94
N THR A 55 0.75 -6.99 -11.22
CA THR A 55 0.01 -5.97 -10.46
C THR A 55 -1.28 -6.57 -9.88
N GLY A 56 -1.53 -6.36 -8.59
CA GLY A 56 -2.80 -6.65 -7.92
C GLY A 56 -3.33 -5.42 -7.21
N THR A 57 -4.65 -5.21 -7.18
CA THR A 57 -5.26 -4.03 -6.57
C THR A 57 -6.67 -4.30 -6.07
N ASN A 58 -7.10 -3.58 -5.04
CA ASN A 58 -8.49 -3.47 -4.58
C ASN A 58 -9.04 -2.05 -4.69
N LEU A 59 -8.44 -1.20 -5.54
CA LEU A 59 -8.72 0.24 -5.71
C LEU A 59 -8.29 1.15 -4.56
N ASP A 60 -8.14 0.62 -3.35
CA ASP A 60 -7.60 1.37 -2.22
C ASP A 60 -6.09 1.19 -2.11
N ALA A 61 -5.61 -0.01 -2.44
CA ALA A 61 -4.21 -0.35 -2.49
C ALA A 61 -3.82 -1.16 -3.73
N GLU A 62 -2.62 -0.91 -4.23
CA GLU A 62 -1.98 -1.64 -5.33
C GLU A 62 -0.66 -2.22 -4.86
N MET A 63 -0.36 -3.42 -5.34
CA MET A 63 0.91 -4.11 -5.19
C MET A 63 1.43 -4.47 -6.57
N ARG A 64 2.54 -3.85 -6.96
CA ARG A 64 3.27 -4.15 -8.20
C ARG A 64 4.61 -4.79 -7.89
N VAL A 65 4.91 -5.89 -8.57
CA VAL A 65 6.20 -6.61 -8.48
C VAL A 65 6.71 -6.88 -9.88
N GLU A 66 7.98 -6.56 -10.12
CA GLU A 66 8.65 -6.79 -11.40
C GLU A 66 9.61 -7.98 -11.31
N ILE A 67 9.65 -8.79 -12.37
CA ILE A 67 10.56 -9.93 -12.50
C ILE A 67 11.15 -9.96 -13.90
N GLU A 68 12.32 -10.58 -14.05
CA GLU A 68 12.88 -10.87 -15.36
C GLU A 68 11.99 -11.89 -16.10
N ALA A 69 11.69 -11.58 -17.36
CA ALA A 69 10.91 -12.42 -18.23
C ALA A 69 11.17 -12.04 -19.69
N THR A 70 10.80 -12.91 -20.62
CA THR A 70 10.84 -12.60 -22.05
C THR A 70 9.46 -12.66 -22.66
N GLY A 71 9.24 -11.91 -23.73
CA GLY A 71 7.98 -11.89 -24.46
C GLY A 71 7.34 -10.51 -24.52
N GLU A 72 6.03 -10.47 -24.78
CA GLU A 72 5.29 -9.27 -25.12
C GLU A 72 3.80 -9.35 -24.72
N GLY A 73 3.17 -8.18 -24.69
CA GLY A 73 1.74 -8.03 -24.42
C GLY A 73 1.39 -7.96 -22.93
N ALA A 74 0.08 -7.99 -22.67
CA ALA A 74 -0.46 -7.98 -21.32
C ALA A 74 -1.72 -8.84 -21.22
N ALA A 75 -1.97 -9.43 -20.05
CA ALA A 75 -3.15 -10.23 -19.75
C ALA A 75 -3.53 -10.11 -18.27
N CYS A 76 -4.77 -10.44 -17.94
CA CYS A 76 -5.24 -10.51 -16.56
C CYS A 76 -5.56 -11.96 -16.23
N LEU A 77 -4.99 -12.51 -15.15
CA LEU A 77 -5.24 -13.89 -14.73
C LEU A 77 -5.88 -13.96 -13.33
N PRO A 78 -6.81 -14.92 -13.07
CA PRO A 78 -7.41 -15.09 -11.75
C PRO A 78 -6.35 -15.35 -10.68
N ALA A 79 -6.17 -14.39 -9.76
CA ALA A 79 -4.97 -14.31 -8.91
C ALA A 79 -4.72 -15.58 -8.10
N HIS A 80 -5.75 -16.08 -7.42
CA HIS A 80 -5.64 -17.23 -6.53
C HIS A 80 -5.46 -18.54 -7.30
N ARG A 81 -6.29 -18.81 -8.32
CA ARG A 81 -6.18 -20.05 -9.11
C ARG A 81 -4.83 -20.13 -9.82
N PHE A 82 -4.36 -19.01 -10.35
CA PHE A 82 -3.08 -18.95 -11.03
C PHE A 82 -1.92 -19.22 -10.06
N ARG A 83 -1.89 -18.54 -8.91
CA ARG A 83 -0.90 -18.78 -7.86
C ARG A 83 -0.89 -20.24 -7.39
N ASP A 84 -2.07 -20.82 -7.18
CA ASP A 84 -2.20 -22.17 -6.64
C ASP A 84 -1.67 -23.20 -7.66
N LEU A 85 -1.89 -22.99 -8.97
CA LEU A 85 -1.26 -23.80 -10.01
C LEU A 85 0.26 -23.65 -10.02
N LEU A 86 0.78 -22.41 -10.00
CA LEU A 86 2.24 -22.15 -9.99
C LEU A 86 2.95 -22.81 -8.80
N ARG A 87 2.25 -23.00 -7.67
CA ARG A 87 2.78 -23.72 -6.50
C ARG A 87 2.85 -25.23 -6.72
N ALA A 88 1.90 -25.80 -7.48
CA ALA A 88 1.82 -27.22 -7.75
C ALA A 88 2.68 -27.68 -8.94
N LEU A 89 3.13 -26.76 -9.79
CA LEU A 89 3.93 -27.09 -10.96
C LEU A 89 5.32 -27.64 -10.58
N PRO A 90 5.75 -28.76 -11.19
CA PRO A 90 7.08 -29.33 -10.98
C PRO A 90 8.16 -28.65 -11.84
N SER A 91 7.79 -27.97 -12.93
CA SER A 91 8.72 -27.35 -13.87
C SER A 91 9.26 -26.01 -13.37
N ASP A 92 10.50 -25.68 -13.67
CA ASP A 92 11.06 -24.36 -13.38
C ASP A 92 10.79 -23.32 -14.47
N ARG A 93 10.28 -23.72 -15.63
CA ARG A 93 9.97 -22.83 -16.76
C ARG A 93 8.47 -22.80 -17.01
N VAL A 94 7.92 -21.60 -17.19
CA VAL A 94 6.49 -21.39 -17.50
C VAL A 94 6.37 -20.52 -18.75
N VAL A 95 5.58 -20.98 -19.71
CA VAL A 95 5.21 -20.22 -20.90
C VAL A 95 3.72 -19.91 -20.82
N LEU A 96 3.36 -18.64 -20.97
CA LEU A 96 1.99 -18.17 -21.09
C LEU A 96 1.76 -17.69 -22.52
N THR A 97 0.66 -18.08 -23.13
CA THR A 97 0.26 -17.62 -24.47
C THR A 97 -1.22 -17.25 -24.46
N GLY A 98 -1.56 -16.03 -24.86
CA GLY A 98 -2.92 -15.55 -25.02
C GLY A 98 -3.38 -15.67 -26.46
N ASP A 99 -4.65 -16.03 -26.66
CA ASP A 99 -5.31 -16.04 -27.95
C ASP A 99 -6.24 -14.82 -28.14
N ALA A 100 -6.86 -14.74 -29.33
CA ALA A 100 -7.75 -13.65 -29.70
C ALA A 100 -9.11 -13.68 -28.96
N ASP A 101 -9.47 -14.83 -28.37
CA ASP A 101 -10.74 -15.03 -27.67
C ASP A 101 -10.61 -14.73 -26.17
N GLY A 102 -9.44 -14.23 -25.74
CA GLY A 102 -9.17 -13.86 -24.36
C GLY A 102 -8.88 -15.06 -23.46
N VAL A 103 -8.46 -16.20 -24.03
CA VAL A 103 -7.98 -17.35 -23.28
C VAL A 103 -6.46 -17.29 -23.19
N VAL A 104 -5.92 -17.51 -22.00
CA VAL A 104 -4.48 -17.65 -21.77
C VAL A 104 -4.17 -19.09 -21.39
N THR A 105 -3.30 -19.71 -22.17
CA THR A 105 -2.75 -21.04 -21.92
C THR A 105 -1.43 -20.92 -21.19
N LEU A 106 -1.32 -21.58 -20.05
CA LEU A 106 -0.08 -21.90 -19.38
C LEU A 106 0.42 -23.26 -19.85
N ALA A 107 1.69 -23.33 -20.25
CA ALA A 107 2.41 -24.56 -20.55
C ALA A 107 3.69 -24.65 -19.70
N ALA A 108 3.90 -25.81 -19.07
CA ALA A 108 5.06 -26.14 -18.25
C ALA A 108 5.33 -27.65 -18.32
N ASP A 109 6.34 -28.05 -19.11
CA ASP A 109 6.60 -29.43 -19.49
C ASP A 109 5.35 -30.16 -20.01
N ALA A 110 4.88 -31.21 -19.32
CA ALA A 110 3.68 -31.96 -19.67
C ALA A 110 2.38 -31.38 -19.07
N THR A 111 2.47 -30.26 -18.34
CA THR A 111 1.31 -29.61 -17.73
C THR A 111 0.81 -28.46 -18.61
N GLU A 112 -0.47 -28.50 -18.93
CA GLU A 112 -1.17 -27.43 -19.64
C GLU A 112 -2.42 -27.02 -18.84
N ALA A 113 -2.66 -25.71 -18.74
CA ALA A 113 -3.86 -25.18 -18.10
C ALA A 113 -4.31 -23.90 -18.79
N THR A 114 -5.62 -23.66 -18.83
CA THR A 114 -6.19 -22.47 -19.47
C THR A 114 -6.92 -21.59 -18.48
N TYR A 115 -6.91 -20.28 -18.76
CA TYR A 115 -7.57 -19.25 -17.98
C TYR A 115 -8.36 -18.34 -18.91
N GLY A 116 -9.58 -17.98 -18.53
CA GLY A 116 -10.22 -16.80 -19.11
C GLY A 116 -9.51 -15.56 -18.61
N SER A 117 -9.05 -14.71 -19.52
CA SER A 117 -8.46 -13.40 -19.26
C SER A 117 -9.49 -12.30 -19.48
N LEU A 118 -9.36 -11.23 -18.71
CA LEU A 118 -10.03 -9.97 -18.98
C LEU A 118 -9.07 -9.01 -19.70
N PRO A 119 -9.56 -8.01 -20.44
CA PRO A 119 -8.70 -7.04 -21.10
C PRO A 119 -7.84 -6.27 -20.08
N SER A 120 -6.52 -6.26 -20.26
CA SER A 120 -5.61 -5.49 -19.39
C SER A 120 -5.88 -3.98 -19.45
N ALA A 121 -6.42 -3.47 -20.56
CA ALA A 121 -6.83 -2.07 -20.69
C ALA A 121 -7.93 -1.67 -19.67
N ASP A 122 -8.73 -2.63 -19.20
CA ASP A 122 -9.77 -2.40 -18.20
C ASP A 122 -9.23 -2.53 -16.76
N PHE A 123 -7.97 -2.95 -16.60
CA PHE A 123 -7.37 -3.13 -15.29
C PHE A 123 -7.12 -1.75 -14.64
N PRO A 124 -7.66 -1.50 -13.44
CA PRO A 124 -7.56 -0.20 -12.81
C PRO A 124 -6.12 0.09 -12.39
N ARG A 125 -5.66 1.32 -12.63
CA ARG A 125 -4.34 1.80 -12.23
C ARG A 125 -4.49 2.89 -11.18
N LEU A 126 -3.73 2.79 -10.09
CA LEU A 126 -3.63 3.89 -9.14
C LEU A 126 -2.57 4.89 -9.63
N ALA A 127 -3.02 6.08 -10.02
CA ALA A 127 -2.14 7.14 -10.49
C ALA A 127 -1.22 7.63 -9.34
N ALA A 128 0.08 7.68 -9.62
CA ALA A 128 1.14 8.09 -8.69
C ALA A 128 1.80 9.39 -9.17
N ASP A 129 0.98 10.40 -9.44
CA ASP A 129 1.45 11.66 -9.98
C ASP A 129 1.80 12.65 -8.86
N ASN A 130 2.75 13.54 -9.14
CA ASN A 130 3.18 14.61 -8.24
C ASN A 130 3.80 14.13 -6.90
N LYS A 131 5.07 13.71 -6.96
CA LYS A 131 5.88 13.37 -5.77
C LYS A 131 6.01 14.61 -4.86
N LEU A 132 5.53 14.50 -3.62
CA LEU A 132 5.58 15.58 -2.64
C LEU A 132 6.81 15.45 -1.73
N TRP A 133 7.06 14.26 -1.20
CA TRP A 133 8.13 14.00 -0.25
C TRP A 133 8.59 12.54 -0.31
N SER A 134 9.79 12.25 0.19
CA SER A 134 10.33 10.90 0.27
C SER A 134 11.26 10.81 1.47
N ILE A 135 11.15 9.72 2.23
CA ILE A 135 11.96 9.41 3.39
C ILE A 135 12.61 8.06 3.19
N THR A 136 13.90 7.97 3.45
CA THR A 136 14.59 6.69 3.60
C THR A 136 14.70 6.38 5.09
N PHE A 137 14.13 5.27 5.50
CA PHE A 137 14.22 4.74 6.85
C PHE A 137 15.38 3.73 6.92
N PRO A 138 16.26 3.83 7.93
CA PRO A 138 17.24 2.79 8.20
C PRO A 138 16.57 1.43 8.47
N ASP A 139 17.38 0.37 8.39
CA ASP A 139 16.91 -1.00 8.64
C ASP A 139 16.14 -1.10 9.97
N GLY A 140 14.99 -1.76 9.93
CA GLY A 140 14.09 -1.96 11.07
C GLY A 140 13.34 -0.73 11.56
N VAL A 141 13.73 0.51 11.20
CA VAL A 141 13.09 1.73 11.71
C VAL A 141 11.65 1.87 11.22
N PHE A 142 11.39 1.58 9.94
CA PHE A 142 10.01 1.59 9.41
C PHE A 142 9.12 0.58 10.15
N ALA A 143 9.62 -0.64 10.36
CA ALA A 143 8.89 -1.69 11.07
C ALA A 143 8.64 -1.31 12.54
N TYR A 144 9.63 -0.70 13.20
CA TYR A 144 9.48 -0.20 14.57
C TYR A 144 8.42 0.92 14.66
N LEU A 145 8.45 1.89 13.75
CA LEU A 145 7.53 3.03 13.75
C LEU A 145 6.12 2.59 13.32
N ILE A 146 5.98 2.17 12.06
CA ILE A 146 4.68 1.88 11.43
C ILE A 146 4.12 0.56 11.95
N GLY A 147 4.92 -0.51 11.90
CA GLY A 147 4.52 -1.82 12.42
C GLY A 147 4.25 -1.78 13.93
N GLY A 148 5.14 -1.15 14.70
CA GLY A 148 5.01 -1.04 16.15
C GLY A 148 3.82 -0.18 16.63
N ALA A 149 3.26 0.69 15.78
CA ALA A 149 2.02 1.42 16.05
C ALA A 149 0.76 0.70 15.53
N SER A 150 0.90 -0.15 14.50
CA SER A 150 -0.20 -0.76 13.73
C SER A 150 -1.25 -1.50 14.57
N ASP A 151 -0.85 -2.09 15.71
CA ASP A 151 -1.74 -2.84 16.59
C ASP A 151 -2.85 -2.00 17.22
N ALA A 152 -2.65 -0.68 17.31
CA ALA A 152 -3.64 0.23 17.85
C ALA A 152 -4.58 0.80 16.77
N MET A 153 -4.48 0.40 15.50
CA MET A 153 -5.42 0.85 14.47
C MET A 153 -6.85 0.38 14.74
N SER A 154 -7.81 1.26 14.48
CA SER A 154 -9.22 0.91 14.49
C SER A 154 -9.55 -0.11 13.38
N THR A 155 -10.59 -0.91 13.63
CA THR A 155 -11.22 -1.77 12.64
C THR A 155 -12.63 -1.30 12.28
N GLU A 156 -13.12 -0.24 12.91
CA GLU A 156 -14.45 0.32 12.68
C GLU A 156 -14.48 1.14 11.39
N GLU A 157 -15.27 0.71 10.41
CA GLU A 157 -15.39 1.38 9.10
C GLU A 157 -15.92 2.82 9.21
N THR A 158 -16.74 3.11 10.21
CA THR A 158 -17.33 4.45 10.42
C THR A 158 -16.33 5.49 10.94
N ARG A 159 -15.19 5.06 11.48
CA ARG A 159 -14.12 5.92 12.00
C ARG A 159 -12.88 5.80 11.13
N TYR A 160 -13.05 6.01 9.82
CA TYR A 160 -12.00 5.83 8.80
C TYR A 160 -10.67 6.55 9.12
N TYR A 161 -10.71 7.71 9.77
CA TYR A 161 -9.49 8.46 10.18
C TYR A 161 -8.68 7.78 11.30
N LEU A 162 -9.20 6.69 11.90
CA LEU A 162 -8.50 5.83 12.84
C LEU A 162 -8.05 4.49 12.23
N ASN A 163 -8.47 4.22 10.99
CA ASN A 163 -8.15 2.99 10.26
C ASN A 163 -6.79 3.13 9.56
N GLY A 164 -5.77 3.52 10.31
CA GLY A 164 -4.46 3.80 9.78
C GLY A 164 -3.45 4.21 10.85
N VAL A 165 -2.19 4.32 10.43
CA VAL A 165 -1.10 4.86 11.25
C VAL A 165 -0.85 6.30 10.81
N CYS A 166 -0.95 7.25 11.73
CA CYS A 166 -0.58 8.63 11.47
C CYS A 166 0.94 8.81 11.59
N LEU A 167 1.59 9.21 10.51
CA LEU A 167 3.01 9.55 10.46
C LEU A 167 3.17 11.07 10.36
N GLU A 168 4.04 11.65 11.18
CA GLU A 168 4.53 13.02 11.01
C GLU A 168 6.05 13.04 11.15
N VAL A 169 6.70 13.97 10.44
CA VAL A 169 8.13 14.25 10.62
C VAL A 169 8.31 15.72 10.88
N LYS A 170 9.02 16.05 11.95
CA LYS A 170 9.32 17.42 12.31
C LYS A 170 10.72 17.50 12.91
N ASP A 171 11.53 18.44 12.44
CA ASP A 171 12.87 18.69 12.99
C ASP A 171 13.74 17.41 13.02
N GLY A 172 13.60 16.56 12.00
CA GLY A 172 14.32 15.27 11.89
C GLY A 172 13.76 14.14 12.78
N VAL A 173 12.67 14.36 13.51
CA VAL A 173 12.02 13.36 14.36
C VAL A 173 10.77 12.82 13.68
N ALA A 174 10.71 11.49 13.49
CA ALA A 174 9.53 10.81 12.98
C ALA A 174 8.69 10.25 14.12
N ILE A 175 7.38 10.51 14.07
CA ILE A 175 6.40 10.02 15.03
C ILE A 175 5.32 9.25 14.29
N ALA A 176 5.11 7.99 14.65
CA ALA A 176 4.05 7.12 14.14
C ALA A 176 3.04 6.82 15.26
N THR A 177 1.77 7.15 15.06
CA THR A 177 0.72 7.02 16.08
C THR A 177 -0.52 6.34 15.51
N ALA A 178 -1.08 5.38 16.25
CA ALA A 178 -2.39 4.79 15.94
C ALA A 178 -3.25 4.66 17.20
N THR A 179 -4.57 4.68 17.03
CA THR A 179 -5.54 4.51 18.11
C THR A 179 -6.88 3.98 17.58
N ASP A 180 -7.54 3.15 18.38
CA ASP A 180 -8.91 2.67 18.16
C ASP A 180 -9.93 3.47 18.99
N GLY A 181 -9.46 4.47 19.75
CA GLY A 181 -10.23 5.23 20.72
C GLY A 181 -10.27 4.62 22.13
N HIS A 182 -9.77 3.39 22.31
CA HIS A 182 -9.63 2.73 23.61
C HIS A 182 -8.17 2.73 24.08
N ARG A 183 -7.25 2.46 23.16
CA ARG A 183 -5.80 2.47 23.37
C ARG A 183 -5.13 3.35 22.32
N LEU A 184 -3.94 3.81 22.64
CA LEU A 184 -3.11 4.60 21.75
C LEU A 184 -1.68 4.11 21.84
N VAL A 185 -1.06 3.90 20.69
CA VAL A 185 0.36 3.58 20.59
C VAL A 185 1.03 4.67 19.77
N SER A 186 2.14 5.18 20.29
CA SER A 186 2.98 6.15 19.60
C SER A 186 4.43 5.66 19.64
N ARG A 187 5.10 5.72 18.49
CA ARG A 187 6.49 5.31 18.29
C ARG A 187 7.25 6.50 17.72
N THR A 188 8.45 6.71 18.21
CA THR A 188 9.28 7.85 17.84
C THR A 188 10.67 7.39 17.49
N SER A 189 11.25 7.96 16.44
CA SER A 189 12.64 7.73 16.05
C SER A 189 13.22 9.00 15.46
N ASN A 190 14.48 9.27 15.81
CA ASN A 190 15.27 10.25 15.08
C ASN A 190 15.61 9.66 13.71
N LEU A 191 15.47 10.47 12.67
CA LEU A 191 15.90 10.12 11.32
C LEU A 191 17.21 10.85 11.01
N ALA A 192 18.13 10.16 10.34
CA ALA A 192 19.40 10.75 9.94
C ALA A 192 19.24 11.58 8.66
N GLY A 193 19.99 12.68 8.56
CA GLY A 193 20.05 13.53 7.37
C GLY A 193 19.05 14.69 7.36
N ALA A 194 19.15 15.53 6.32
CA ALA A 194 18.26 16.66 6.11
C ALA A 194 16.94 16.17 5.49
N ILE A 195 15.97 15.82 6.33
CA ILE A 195 14.64 15.39 5.91
C ILE A 195 13.68 16.56 6.09
N ALA A 196 12.94 16.88 5.04
CA ALA A 196 11.92 17.93 5.10
C ALA A 196 10.83 17.57 6.11
N ASP A 197 10.28 18.58 6.77
CA ASP A 197 9.11 18.40 7.62
C ASP A 197 7.93 17.85 6.80
N ILE A 198 7.24 16.89 7.38
CA ILE A 198 6.06 16.26 6.78
C ILE A 198 4.91 16.46 7.74
N ALA A 199 3.91 17.22 7.27
CA ALA A 199 2.65 17.36 7.99
C ALA A 199 2.01 15.98 8.22
N PRO A 200 1.23 15.80 9.31
CA PRO A 200 0.66 14.50 9.63
C PRO A 200 -0.13 13.92 8.46
N VAL A 201 0.21 12.68 8.12
CA VAL A 201 -0.43 11.89 7.08
C VAL A 201 -0.89 10.58 7.68
N ILE A 202 -2.08 10.11 7.31
CA ILE A 202 -2.59 8.80 7.74
C ILE A 202 -2.24 7.80 6.65
N ILE A 203 -1.49 6.77 7.02
CA ILE A 203 -1.22 5.60 6.19
C ILE A 203 -2.38 4.63 6.40
N PRO A 204 -3.20 4.32 5.38
CA PRO A 204 -4.35 3.44 5.53
C PRO A 204 -3.95 2.04 6.02
N ARG A 205 -4.83 1.41 6.79
CA ARG A 205 -4.60 0.10 7.40
C ARG A 205 -4.17 -0.97 6.42
N ASP A 206 -4.80 -1.05 5.26
CA ASP A 206 -4.48 -2.09 4.28
C ASP A 206 -3.11 -1.84 3.63
N SER A 207 -2.75 -0.58 3.41
CA SER A 207 -1.41 -0.20 2.96
C SER A 207 -0.34 -0.51 4.01
N VAL A 208 -0.62 -0.27 5.30
CA VAL A 208 0.26 -0.71 6.40
C VAL A 208 0.45 -2.22 6.37
N ARG A 209 -0.64 -2.99 6.24
CA ARG A 209 -0.58 -4.45 6.21
C ARG A 209 0.21 -4.98 5.02
N LEU A 210 -0.03 -4.43 3.82
CA LEU A 210 0.70 -4.80 2.62
C LEU A 210 2.18 -4.49 2.77
N ALA A 211 2.53 -3.28 3.20
CA ALA A 211 3.92 -2.88 3.41
C ALA A 211 4.62 -3.79 4.43
N MET A 212 3.99 -4.05 5.58
CA MET A 212 4.56 -4.91 6.62
C MET A 212 4.70 -6.37 6.19
N ALA A 213 3.89 -6.85 5.24
CA ALA A 213 4.04 -8.20 4.69
C ALA A 213 5.22 -8.33 3.72
N GLN A 214 5.74 -7.23 3.18
CA GLN A 214 6.82 -7.22 2.18
C GLN A 214 8.15 -6.70 2.71
N ILE A 215 8.14 -5.84 3.73
CA ILE A 215 9.35 -5.26 4.30
C ILE A 215 10.11 -6.34 5.08
N GLY A 216 11.26 -6.73 4.52
CA GLY A 216 12.25 -7.58 5.18
C GLY A 216 13.30 -6.76 5.93
N ARG A 217 14.50 -7.34 6.08
CA ARG A 217 15.68 -6.60 6.54
C ARG A 217 16.17 -5.68 5.43
N GLY A 218 16.63 -4.49 5.80
CA GLY A 218 17.18 -3.47 4.91
C GLY A 218 16.50 -2.12 5.05
N GLU A 219 17.08 -1.10 4.42
CA GLU A 219 16.49 0.23 4.34
C GLU A 219 15.14 0.19 3.62
N SER A 220 14.22 1.03 4.08
CA SER A 220 12.88 1.15 3.51
C SER A 220 12.63 2.59 3.07
N VAL A 221 12.21 2.79 1.83
CA VAL A 221 11.87 4.13 1.32
C VAL A 221 10.38 4.32 1.35
N LEU A 222 9.88 5.38 1.98
CA LEU A 222 8.49 5.81 1.94
C LEU A 222 8.37 7.08 1.10
N THR A 223 7.57 7.05 0.04
CA THR A 223 7.33 8.23 -0.80
C THR A 223 5.85 8.60 -0.78
N GLY A 224 5.57 9.90 -0.60
CA GLY A 224 4.24 10.48 -0.65
C GLY A 224 3.96 11.19 -1.98
N TYR A 225 2.83 10.89 -2.62
CA TYR A 225 2.37 11.56 -3.85
C TYR A 225 0.98 12.17 -3.70
N GLY A 226 0.71 13.30 -4.34
CA GLY A 226 -0.65 13.84 -4.41
C GLY A 226 -0.73 15.27 -4.90
N LEU A 227 -1.94 15.81 -5.03
CA LEU A 227 -2.17 17.20 -5.42
C LEU A 227 -2.18 18.08 -4.16
N THR A 228 -1.44 19.19 -4.17
CA THR A 228 -1.45 20.19 -3.10
C THR A 228 -2.77 20.99 -3.16
N VAL A 229 -3.89 20.38 -2.75
CA VAL A 229 -5.20 21.06 -2.74
C VAL A 229 -5.48 21.58 -1.33
N GLY A 230 -4.87 22.70 -0.97
CA GLY A 230 -5.06 23.33 0.35
C GLY A 230 -4.52 22.47 1.51
N PRO A 231 -5.12 22.48 2.72
CA PRO A 231 -4.64 21.69 3.87
C PRO A 231 -4.84 20.17 3.71
N LEU A 232 -5.29 19.71 2.54
CA LEU A 232 -5.61 18.32 2.22
C LEU A 232 -4.46 17.73 1.40
N ASN A 233 -3.52 17.07 2.07
CA ASN A 233 -2.49 16.31 1.38
C ASN A 233 -3.01 14.88 1.16
N MET A 234 -3.34 14.52 -0.09
CA MET A 234 -3.38 13.10 -0.46
C MET A 234 -1.93 12.61 -0.56
N ALA A 235 -1.64 11.43 -0.02
CA ALA A 235 -0.34 10.82 -0.08
C ALA A 235 -0.50 9.36 -0.53
N LEU A 236 -0.21 9.10 -1.79
CA LEU A 236 0.08 7.76 -2.27
C LEU A 236 1.37 7.29 -1.61
N ILE A 237 1.41 6.08 -1.05
CA ILE A 237 2.52 5.61 -0.22
C ILE A 237 3.19 4.43 -0.90
N ALA A 238 4.37 4.64 -1.48
CA ALA A 238 5.23 3.55 -1.95
C ALA A 238 6.28 3.22 -0.89
N ALA A 239 6.22 2.00 -0.32
CA ALA A 239 7.26 1.44 0.53
C ALA A 239 8.11 0.45 -0.26
N VAL A 240 9.42 0.68 -0.43
CA VAL A 240 10.34 -0.18 -1.21
C VAL A 240 11.56 -0.58 -0.35
N PRO A 241 11.96 -1.86 -0.31
CA PRO A 241 13.28 -2.27 0.19
C PRO A 241 14.37 -1.68 -0.71
N ALA A 242 15.40 -1.02 -0.15
CA ALA A 242 16.44 -0.35 -0.95
C ALA A 242 17.20 -1.27 -1.94
N SER A 243 17.12 -2.60 -1.77
CA SER A 243 17.77 -3.60 -2.62
C SER A 243 16.83 -4.34 -3.59
N SER A 244 15.58 -3.92 -3.77
CA SER A 244 14.68 -4.54 -4.77
C SER A 244 14.01 -3.51 -5.65
N ASP A 245 14.28 -3.55 -6.95
CA ASP A 245 13.58 -2.76 -7.94
C ASP A 245 12.08 -3.12 -7.97
N ALA A 246 11.27 -2.06 -7.91
CA ALA A 246 9.81 -2.01 -8.06
C ALA A 246 8.95 -2.72 -6.98
N LEU A 247 8.78 -2.04 -5.83
CA LEU A 247 7.64 -2.25 -4.93
C LEU A 247 6.79 -0.96 -4.84
N ARG A 248 5.90 -0.73 -5.81
CA ARG A 248 4.97 0.41 -5.72
C ARG A 248 3.79 0.00 -4.86
N HIS A 249 3.70 0.58 -3.67
CA HIS A 249 2.47 0.60 -2.90
C HIS A 249 1.69 1.86 -3.31
N ALA A 250 0.41 1.67 -3.53
CA ALA A 250 -0.54 2.75 -3.76
C ALA A 250 -1.50 2.78 -2.58
N ALA A 251 -1.87 3.96 -2.09
CA ALA A 251 -2.77 4.12 -0.95
C ALA A 251 -3.47 5.47 -1.05
N ALA A 252 -4.79 5.50 -1.14
CA ALA A 252 -5.57 6.74 -1.02
C ALA A 252 -6.34 6.73 0.31
N LEU A 253 -6.26 7.81 1.11
CA LEU A 253 -7.44 8.53 1.67
C LEU A 253 -7.13 9.63 2.71
N CYS A 254 -7.73 10.79 2.42
CA CYS A 254 -8.35 11.84 3.24
C CYS A 254 -7.94 12.12 4.71
N ALA A 255 -7.33 13.29 4.89
CA ALA A 255 -7.92 14.46 5.57
C ALA A 255 -8.73 14.25 6.86
N GLY A 256 -8.03 14.25 8.00
CA GLY A 256 -8.62 14.66 9.27
C GLY A 256 -8.33 16.14 9.52
N ASN A 257 -9.34 17.01 9.48
CA ASN A 257 -9.20 18.38 10.00
C ASN A 257 -8.71 18.31 11.46
N ARG A 258 -7.52 18.88 11.75
CA ARG A 258 -7.13 19.13 13.14
C ARG A 258 -8.19 20.06 13.76
N HIS A 259 -9.03 19.56 14.64
CA HIS A 259 -9.82 20.43 15.50
C HIS A 259 -8.84 21.15 16.45
N ARG A 260 -8.51 22.41 16.13
CA ARG A 260 -7.71 23.29 17.00
C ARG A 260 -8.38 23.42 18.36
N ALA A 261 -7.79 22.82 19.39
CA ALA A 261 -8.14 23.11 20.77
C ALA A 261 -7.60 24.50 21.13
N ARG A 262 -8.48 25.51 21.17
CA ARG A 262 -8.16 26.81 21.80
C ARG A 262 -8.47 26.71 23.29
N GLY A 263 -7.46 26.50 24.12
CA GLY A 263 -7.51 26.71 25.57
C GLY A 263 -6.66 27.92 25.96
N ARG A 264 -7.23 28.89 26.69
CA ARG A 264 -6.52 30.08 27.22
C ARG A 264 -5.42 29.67 28.23
N PRO A 265 -4.30 30.40 28.33
CA PRO A 265 -3.27 30.12 29.32
C PRO A 265 -3.61 30.76 30.68
N GLY A 266 -3.43 30.00 31.77
CA GLY A 266 -3.33 30.50 33.14
C GLY A 266 -1.87 30.37 33.65
N PRO A 267 -1.48 31.06 34.75
CA PRO A 267 -0.08 31.36 35.05
C PRO A 267 0.70 30.21 35.74
N ALA A 268 2.01 30.44 35.80
CA ALA A 268 3.17 29.54 35.80
C ALA A 268 3.50 28.68 37.05
N THR A 269 4.60 27.90 36.86
CA THR A 269 5.57 27.24 37.78
C THR A 269 5.36 25.73 37.98
N ALA A 270 6.32 24.81 37.83
CA ALA A 270 7.72 24.84 37.38
C ALA A 270 8.22 23.41 37.00
N HIS A 271 9.27 23.38 36.16
CA HIS A 271 10.36 22.40 35.99
C HIS A 271 10.17 20.91 35.56
N VAL A 272 10.71 20.67 34.33
CA VAL A 272 11.52 19.52 33.83
C VAL A 272 10.85 18.15 33.61
N ASP A 273 10.44 17.88 32.37
CA ASP A 273 11.05 16.89 31.46
C ASP A 273 10.36 16.99 30.08
N SER A 274 10.90 17.87 29.23
CA SER A 274 10.33 18.26 27.94
C SER A 274 10.87 17.37 26.84
N ASP A 275 10.06 16.39 26.41
CA ASP A 275 10.01 15.82 25.04
C ASP A 275 8.94 14.72 24.93
N LEU A 276 8.60 14.06 26.04
CA LEU A 276 7.49 13.10 26.13
C LEU A 276 6.09 13.73 26.14
N ASP A 277 5.98 15.02 26.51
CA ASP A 277 4.69 15.69 26.67
C ASP A 277 4.09 16.18 25.35
N ALA A 278 4.89 16.45 24.31
CA ALA A 278 4.36 16.90 23.01
C ALA A 278 3.58 15.78 22.29
N ALA A 279 4.09 14.55 22.29
CA ALA A 279 3.41 13.38 21.73
C ALA A 279 2.15 13.01 22.54
N ARG A 280 2.23 13.13 23.88
CA ARG A 280 1.06 12.97 24.77
C ARG A 280 0.02 14.06 24.55
N LEU A 281 0.39 15.30 24.26
CA LEU A 281 -0.54 16.42 24.04
C LEU A 281 -1.28 16.30 22.70
N SER A 282 -0.63 15.84 21.63
CA SER A 282 -1.29 15.60 20.33
C SER A 282 -2.32 14.46 20.41
N ALA A 283 -1.96 13.38 21.09
CA ALA A 283 -2.82 12.21 21.35
C ALA A 283 -3.93 12.50 22.39
N ALA A 284 -3.60 13.16 23.49
CA ALA A 284 -4.55 13.51 24.55
C ALA A 284 -5.51 14.63 24.14
N ALA A 285 -5.14 15.52 23.22
CA ALA A 285 -6.08 16.48 22.62
C ALA A 285 -7.16 15.76 21.80
N LEU A 286 -6.79 14.69 21.08
CA LEU A 286 -7.74 13.82 20.38
C LEU A 286 -8.70 13.12 21.37
N VAL A 287 -8.17 12.57 22.46
CA VAL A 287 -8.94 11.77 23.43
C VAL A 287 -9.76 12.63 24.42
N ARG A 288 -9.23 13.77 24.90
CA ARG A 288 -9.92 14.67 25.85
C ARG A 288 -11.04 15.47 25.20
N GLY A 289 -10.90 15.83 23.92
CA GLY A 289 -11.99 16.45 23.14
C GLY A 289 -13.26 15.58 23.07
N MET A 290 -13.11 14.25 23.18
CA MET A 290 -14.22 13.29 23.10
C MET A 290 -14.96 13.07 24.44
N ARG A 291 -14.29 13.19 25.60
CA ARG A 291 -14.95 13.00 26.92
C ARG A 291 -15.88 14.16 27.29
N HIS A 292 -15.63 15.37 26.80
CA HIS A 292 -16.43 16.54 27.19
C HIS A 292 -17.82 16.60 26.52
N ARG A 293 -18.03 15.91 25.40
CA ARG A 293 -19.34 15.89 24.69
C ARG A 293 -20.32 14.81 25.16
N ARG A 294 -19.86 13.76 25.87
CA ARG A 294 -20.78 12.81 26.52
C ARG A 294 -21.50 13.40 27.75
N ARG A 295 -20.99 14.51 28.31
CA ARG A 295 -21.62 15.20 29.45
C ARG A 295 -22.62 16.29 29.04
N LEU A 296 -22.55 16.78 27.80
CA LEU A 296 -23.42 17.84 27.24
C LEU A 296 -24.60 17.31 26.41
N ARG A 297 -24.90 16.00 26.48
CA ARG A 297 -26.08 15.38 25.86
C ARG A 297 -26.98 14.67 26.90
N ARG A 298 -26.79 14.97 28.19
CA ARG A 298 -27.62 14.47 29.30
C ARG A 298 -28.21 15.59 30.17
N GLU A 299 -28.25 16.80 29.65
CA GLU A 299 -29.08 17.91 30.13
C GLU A 299 -29.87 18.46 28.95
#